data_AF-A0A7V2VG05-F1
#
_entry.id   AF-A0A7V2VG05-F1
#
_cell.length_a   1.000
_cell.length_b   1.000
_cell.length_c   1.000
_cell.angle_alpha   90.00
_cell.angle_beta   90.00
_cell.angle_gamma   90.00
#
_symmetry.space_group_name_H-M   'P 1'
#
loop_
_entity.id
_entity.type
_entity.pdbx_description
1 polymer ?
#
loop_
_entity_poly.entity_id
_entity_poly.type
_entity_poly.pdbx_seq_one_letter_code
_entity_poly.pdbx_strand_id
1 'polypeptide(L)' 'GLPQAGRHPTDHWLPGEVVADPYRLELPADAPAGEYRVLAGLYDLVTLERLPVTDANGSPVPDDAILIGTFR' A
#
# COMPACT_ATOMS: atom_id res chain seq x y z
N GLY A 1 -4.26 -5.67 -4.72
CA GLY A 1 -5.00 -6.95 -4.71
C GLY A 1 -5.85 -7.03 -3.46
N LEU A 2 -6.83 -7.93 -3.43
CA LEU A 2 -7.63 -8.14 -2.22
C LEU A 2 -6.76 -8.73 -1.10
N PRO A 3 -6.88 -8.25 0.15
CA PRO A 3 -6.10 -8.77 1.27
C PRO A 3 -6.26 -10.28 1.47
N GLN A 4 -5.17 -10.96 1.87
CA GLN A 4 -5.12 -12.40 2.13
C GLN A 4 -5.69 -13.27 0.98
N ALA A 5 -5.51 -12.80 -0.26
CA ALA A 5 -6.09 -13.39 -1.47
C ALA A 5 -7.63 -13.46 -1.45
N GLY A 6 -8.30 -12.45 -0.87
CA GLY A 6 -9.75 -12.35 -0.80
C GLY A 6 -10.42 -13.12 0.34
N ARG A 7 -9.64 -13.77 1.22
CA ARG A 7 -10.19 -14.50 2.37
C ARG A 7 -10.68 -13.58 3.49
N HIS A 8 -10.15 -12.35 3.56
CA HIS A 8 -10.57 -11.35 4.54
C HIS A 8 -10.56 -9.94 3.91
N PRO A 9 -11.58 -9.63 3.09
CA PRO A 9 -11.67 -8.36 2.36
C PRO A 9 -11.79 -7.16 3.31
N THR A 10 -11.44 -5.96 2.82
CA THR A 10 -11.33 -4.74 3.64
C THR A 10 -12.65 -4.24 4.22
N ASP A 11 -13.79 -4.68 3.68
CA ASP A 11 -15.14 -4.36 4.18
C ASP A 11 -15.55 -5.20 5.41
N HIS A 12 -14.80 -6.26 5.72
CA HIS A 12 -15.00 -7.08 6.91
C HIS A 12 -14.12 -6.65 8.10
N TRP A 13 -13.23 -5.69 7.90
CA TRP A 13 -12.27 -5.29 8.93
C TRP A 13 -12.96 -4.58 10.08
N LEU A 14 -12.56 -4.92 11.30
CA LEU A 14 -13.03 -4.25 12.51
C LEU A 14 -12.10 -3.07 12.88
N PRO A 15 -12.62 -2.00 13.51
CA PRO A 15 -11.78 -0.93 14.02
C PRO A 15 -10.68 -1.46 14.97
N GLY A 16 -9.43 -1.13 14.66
CA GLY A 16 -8.26 -1.57 15.44
C GLY A 16 -7.79 -3.00 15.15
N GLU A 17 -8.42 -3.72 14.22
CA GLU A 17 -7.98 -5.04 13.79
C GLU A 17 -6.63 -4.96 13.07
N VAL A 18 -5.74 -5.91 13.38
CA VAL A 18 -4.47 -6.09 12.67
C VAL A 18 -4.59 -7.28 11.73
N VAL A 19 -4.61 -7.01 10.42
CA VAL A 19 -4.66 -8.02 9.36
C VAL A 19 -3.27 -8.22 8.76
N ALA A 20 -2.67 -9.38 8.95
CA ALA A 20 -1.39 -9.73 8.34
C ALA A 20 -1.58 -10.22 6.90
N ASP A 21 -0.90 -9.58 5.94
CA ASP A 21 -0.89 -9.97 4.52
C ASP A 21 0.52 -9.80 3.93
N PRO A 22 1.36 -10.84 3.94
CA PRO A 22 2.77 -10.72 3.54
C PRO A 22 2.94 -10.70 2.02
N TYR A 23 3.74 -9.74 1.53
CA TYR A 23 4.14 -9.64 0.12
C TYR A 23 5.66 -9.74 -0.01
N ARG A 24 6.12 -10.45 -1.05
CA ARG A 24 7.53 -10.45 -1.46
C ARG A 24 7.67 -9.53 -2.67
N LEU A 25 8.56 -8.56 -2.56
CA LEU A 25 8.96 -7.70 -3.67
C LEU A 25 10.33 -8.19 -4.17
N GLU A 26 10.40 -8.54 -5.45
CA GLU A 26 11.64 -8.95 -6.11
C GLU A 26 12.11 -7.81 -7.00
N LEU A 27 13.37 -7.40 -6.84
CA LEU A 27 13.99 -6.41 -7.70
C LEU A 27 14.59 -7.14 -8.93
N PRO A 28 14.26 -6.73 -10.17
CA PRO A 28 14.89 -7.27 -11.36
C PRO A 28 16.41 -7.13 -11.33
N ALA A 29 17.13 -8.10 -11.92
CA ALA A 29 18.60 -8.09 -11.91
C ALA A 29 19.21 -6.92 -12.71
N ASP A 30 18.45 -6.35 -13.63
CA ASP A 30 18.79 -5.20 -14.47
C ASP A 30 18.18 -3.88 -13.94
N ALA A 31 17.60 -3.89 -12.74
CA ALA A 31 17.07 -2.70 -12.12
C ALA A 31 18.19 -1.64 -11.95
N PRO A 32 17.93 -0.37 -12.27
CA PRO A 32 18.93 0.69 -12.14
C PRO A 32 19.53 0.76 -10.73
N ALA A 33 20.82 1.06 -10.62
CA ALA A 33 21.41 1.34 -9.31
C ALA A 33 20.78 2.61 -8.71
N GLY A 34 20.39 2.56 -7.44
CA GLY A 34 19.77 3.70 -6.78
C GLY A 34 19.08 3.33 -5.48
N GLU A 35 18.44 4.33 -4.88
CA GLU A 35 17.58 4.13 -3.72
C GLU A 35 16.13 3.99 -4.18
N TYR A 36 15.48 2.94 -3.70
CA TYR A 36 14.10 2.61 -3.99
C TYR A 36 13.21 2.96 -2.80
N ARG A 37 12.03 3.51 -3.08
CA ARG A 37 10.98 3.79 -2.10
C ARG A 37 9.89 2.75 -2.22
N VAL A 38 9.45 2.20 -1.10
CA VAL A 38 8.27 1.32 -1.04
C VAL A 38 7.10 2.13 -0.52
N LEU A 39 6.07 2.27 -1.35
CA LEU A 39 4.84 2.98 -1.03
C LEU A 39 3.69 1.98 -0.91
N ALA A 40 2.82 2.17 0.08
CA ALA A 40 1.58 1.41 0.25
C ALA A 40 0.37 2.35 0.16
N GLY A 41 -0.66 1.95 -0.57
CA GLY A 41 -1.91 2.71 -0.70
C GLY A 41 -3.08 1.81 -1.09
N LEU A 42 -4.28 2.33 -0.94
CA LEU A 42 -5.52 1.66 -1.32
C LEU A 42 -6.10 2.30 -2.59
N TYR A 43 -6.94 1.54 -3.27
CA TYR A 43 -7.61 1.97 -4.50
C TYR A 43 -9.04 1.42 -4.50
N ASP A 44 -9.93 2.09 -5.22
CA ASP A 44 -11.27 1.57 -5.49
C ASP A 44 -11.16 0.37 -6.44
N LEU A 45 -11.69 -0.79 -6.04
CA LEU A 45 -11.50 -2.03 -6.79
C LEU A 45 -12.17 -2.01 -8.17
N VAL A 46 -13.22 -1.20 -8.36
CA VAL A 46 -14.00 -1.14 -9.59
C VAL A 46 -13.36 -0.17 -10.59
N THR A 47 -13.01 1.03 -10.14
CA THR A 47 -12.43 2.08 -11.01
C THR A 47 -10.91 1.98 -11.13
N LEU A 48 -10.26 1.29 -10.19
CA LEU A 48 -8.81 1.24 -10.01
C LEU A 48 -8.19 2.60 -9.65
N GLU A 49 -9.01 3.60 -9.31
CA GLU A 49 -8.53 4.89 -8.86
C GLU A 49 -7.98 4.79 -7.44
N ARG A 50 -6.85 5.46 -7.21
CA ARG A 50 -6.22 5.51 -5.90
C ARG A 50 -7.08 6.31 -4.93
N LEU A 51 -7.27 5.78 -3.72
CA LEU A 51 -8.02 6.48 -2.67
C LEU A 51 -7.13 7.55 -2.05
N PRO A 52 -7.67 8.77 -1.78
CA PRO A 52 -6.91 9.83 -1.15
C PRO A 52 -6.44 9.42 0.24
N VAL A 53 -5.22 9.82 0.59
CA VAL A 53 -4.65 9.58 1.91
C VAL A 53 -4.34 10.91 2.59
N THR A 54 -4.73 11.04 3.85
CA THR A 54 -4.46 12.24 4.65
C THR A 54 -3.57 11.91 5.85
N ASP A 55 -2.76 12.87 6.25
CA ASP A 55 -2.01 12.81 7.51
C ASP A 55 -2.91 13.05 8.74
N ALA A 56 -2.30 13.05 9.92
CA ALA A 56 -3.00 13.27 11.19
C ALA A 56 -3.68 14.65 11.31
N ASN A 57 -3.29 15.61 10.47
CA ASN A 57 -3.87 16.96 10.43
C ASN A 57 -4.94 17.09 9.33
N GLY A 58 -5.25 16.00 8.61
CA GLY A 58 -6.19 16.00 7.50
C GLY A 58 -5.61 16.56 6.19
N SER A 59 -4.28 16.76 6.11
CA SER A 59 -3.64 17.24 4.89
C SER A 59 -3.36 16.08 3.94
N PRO A 60 -3.60 16.23 2.62
CA PRO A 60 -3.26 15.18 1.64
C PRO A 60 -1.77 14.84 1.67
N VAL A 61 -1.44 13.55 1.54
CA VAL A 61 -0.06 13.08 1.39
C VAL A 61 0.30 12.91 -0.10
N PRO A 62 1.59 13.03 -0.49
CA PRO A 62 2.02 12.78 -1.86
C PRO A 62 1.65 11.38 -2.34
N ASP A 63 1.36 11.27 -3.64
CA ASP A 63 1.08 10.01 -4.34
C ASP A 63 -0.12 9.21 -3.79
N ASP A 64 -0.94 9.82 -2.92
CA ASP A 64 -2.02 9.17 -2.15
C ASP A 64 -1.58 7.81 -1.56
N ALA A 65 -0.36 7.79 -1.00
CA ALA A 65 0.30 6.60 -0.49
C ALA A 65 1.22 6.91 0.69
N ILE A 66 1.43 5.90 1.54
CA ILE A 66 2.33 5.98 2.68
C ILE A 66 3.67 5.35 2.32
N LEU A 67 4.77 6.07 2.58
CA LEU A 67 6.13 5.51 2.53
C LEU A 67 6.33 4.55 3.71
N ILE A 68 6.55 3.28 3.41
CA ILE A 68 6.80 2.25 4.43
C ILE A 68 8.29 1.95 4.61
N GLY A 69 9.14 2.35 3.67
CA GLY A 69 10.58 2.20 3.78
C GLY A 69 11.35 2.52 2.49
N THR A 70 12.67 2.50 2.61
CA THR A 70 13.60 2.61 1.48
C THR A 70 14.62 1.47 1.50
N PHE A 71 15.14 1.12 0.33
CA PHE A 71 16.22 0.14 0.18
C PHE A 71 17.14 0.50 -0.99
N ARG A 72 18.30 -0.14 -1.08
CA ARG A 72 19.31 0.03 -2.13
C ARG A 72 19.72 -1.31 -2.70
#